data_AF-A0A0P1ILY7-F1
#
_entry.id   AF-A0A0P1ILY7-F1
#
_cell.length_a   1.000
_cell.length_b   1.000
_cell.length_c   1.000
_cell.angle_alpha   90.00
_cell.angle_beta   90.00
_cell.angle_gamma   90.00
#
_symmetry.space_group_name_H-M   'P 1'
#
loop_
_entity.id
_entity.type
_entity.pdbx_description
1 polymer ?
#
loop_
_entity_poly.entity_id
_entity_poly.type
_entity_poly.pdbx_seq_one_letter_code
_entity_poly.pdbx_strand_id
1 'polypeptide(L)' 'MVGFKFVHTSDLHLGNGFGTITEELRGRLIEARHGVVMRLVEVARGHGAQRIMAFTGVPVTSLASAGRDQKGASQ' A
#
# COMPACT_ATOMS: atom_id res chain seq x y z
N MET A 1 21.37 -29.36 -0.35
CA MET A 1 21.36 -28.02 -0.98
C MET A 1 20.44 -27.11 -0.18
N VAL A 2 20.94 -25.96 0.29
CA VAL A 2 20.07 -24.94 0.89
C VAL A 2 19.41 -24.18 -0.26
N GLY A 3 18.11 -24.39 -0.46
CA GLY A 3 17.37 -23.73 -1.52
C GLY A 3 17.25 -22.23 -1.28
N PHE A 4 17.30 -21.44 -2.35
CA PHE A 4 16.97 -20.02 -2.29
C PHE A 4 15.49 -19.83 -1.95
N LYS A 5 15.19 -19.02 -0.93
CA LYS A 5 13.83 -18.75 -0.46
C LYS A 5 13.53 -17.26 -0.57
N PHE A 6 12.32 -16.93 -1.03
CA PHE A 6 11.82 -15.57 -1.10
C PHE A 6 10.33 -15.53 -0.74
N VAL A 7 9.85 -14.36 -0.32
CA VAL A 7 8.43 -14.06 -0.12
C VAL A 7 7.96 -13.24 -1.31
N HIS A 8 6.87 -13.66 -1.95
CA HIS A 8 6.22 -12.91 -3.02
C HIS A 8 4.83 -12.47 -2.56
N THR A 9 4.50 -11.20 -2.79
CA THR A 9 3.20 -10.62 -2.47
C THR A 9 2.79 -9.59 -3.53
N SER A 10 1.50 -9.51 -3.79
CA SER A 10 0.90 -8.50 -4.68
C SER A 10 -0.17 -7.69 -3.93
N ASP A 11 -0.65 -6.63 -4.57
CA ASP A 11 -1.86 -5.87 -4.17
C ASP A 11 -1.81 -5.24 -2.78
N LEU A 12 -0.62 -4.84 -2.33
CA LEU A 12 -0.47 -4.17 -1.03
C LEU A 12 -1.11 -2.78 -0.99
N HIS A 13 -1.37 -2.17 -2.15
CA HIS A 13 -1.97 -0.84 -2.31
C HIS A 13 -1.34 0.25 -1.44
N LEU A 14 -0.05 0.16 -1.07
CA LEU A 14 0.58 1.07 -0.11
C LEU A 14 0.51 2.55 -0.54
N GLY A 15 0.38 2.80 -1.85
CA GLY A 15 0.23 4.15 -2.42
C GLY A 15 -1.20 4.59 -2.73
N ASN A 16 -2.25 3.83 -2.43
CA ASN A 16 -3.63 4.20 -2.77
C ASN A 16 -4.39 4.75 -1.56
N GLY A 17 -5.11 5.86 -1.71
CA GLY A 17 -6.02 6.34 -0.66
C GLY A 17 -7.23 5.42 -0.49
N PHE A 18 -7.93 5.50 0.64
CA PHE A 18 -9.19 4.78 0.86
C PHE A 18 -10.42 5.52 0.30
N GLY A 19 -10.34 6.10 -0.91
CA GLY A 19 -11.50 6.70 -1.59
C GLY A 19 -12.20 7.81 -0.80
N THR A 20 -13.52 7.73 -0.64
CA THR A 20 -14.43 8.70 0.02
C THR A 20 -14.56 8.53 1.54
N ILE A 21 -13.60 7.87 2.20
CA ILE A 21 -13.59 7.75 3.66
C ILE A 21 -13.22 9.10 4.31
N THR A 22 -13.76 9.36 5.51
CA THR A 22 -13.45 10.54 6.32
C THR A 22 -11.94 10.63 6.60
N GLU A 23 -11.40 11.84 6.67
CA GLU A 23 -9.95 12.02 6.75
C GLU A 23 -9.32 11.41 8.01
N GLU A 24 -10.02 11.50 9.13
CA GLU A 24 -9.61 10.89 10.41
C GLU A 24 -9.49 9.36 10.30
N LEU A 25 -10.43 8.71 9.61
CA LEU A 25 -10.41 7.26 9.43
C LEU A 25 -9.43 6.84 8.32
N ARG A 26 -9.25 7.68 7.29
CA ARG A 26 -8.30 7.45 6.19
C ARG A 26 -6.88 7.28 6.72
N GLY A 27 -6.42 8.18 7.59
CA GLY A 27 -5.07 8.13 8.16
C GLY A 27 -4.82 6.82 8.91
N ARG A 28 -5.77 6.42 9.77
CA ARG A 28 -5.69 5.17 10.55
C ARG A 28 -5.67 3.92 9.66
N LEU A 29 -6.44 3.92 8.58
CA LEU A 29 -6.47 2.80 7.64
C LEU A 29 -5.19 2.71 6.80
N ILE A 30 -4.57 3.85 6.44
CA ILE A 30 -3.26 3.87 5.77
C ILE A 30 -2.19 3.31 6.70
N GLU A 31 -2.18 3.72 7.96
CA GLU A 31 -1.26 3.20 8.97
C GLU A 31 -1.44 1.68 9.17
N ALA A 32 -2.68 1.22 9.34
CA ALA A 32 -2.99 -0.20 9.47
C ALA A 32 -2.51 -1.01 8.25
N ARG A 33 -2.66 -0.46 7.03
CA ARG A 33 -2.16 -1.07 5.80
C ARG A 33 -0.64 -1.17 5.81
N HIS A 34 0.07 -0.13 6.27
CA HIS A 34 1.53 -0.17 6.40
C HIS A 34 2.01 -1.22 7.41
N GLY A 35 1.18 -1.59 8.38
CA GLY A 35 1.45 -2.71 9.30
C GLY A 35 1.76 -4.04 8.61
N VAL A 36 1.27 -4.26 7.39
CA VAL A 36 1.56 -5.49 6.61
C VAL A 36 3.05 -5.65 6.31
N VAL A 37 3.80 -4.54 6.17
CA VAL A 37 5.23 -4.55 5.88
C VAL A 37 6.00 -5.24 7.01
N MET A 38 5.66 -4.91 8.26
CA MET A 38 6.28 -5.53 9.44
C MET A 38 5.99 -7.03 9.48
N ARG A 39 4.75 -7.42 9.16
CA ARG A 39 4.38 -8.84 9.12
C ARG A 39 5.14 -9.62 8.04
N LEU A 40 5.35 -9.03 6.87
CA LEU A 40 6.12 -9.65 5.78
C LEU A 40 7.59 -9.88 6.18
N VAL A 41 8.18 -8.93 6.91
CA VAL A 41 9.55 -9.08 7.43
C VAL A 41 9.65 -10.22 8.45
N GLU A 42 8.70 -10.32 9.38
CA GLU A 42 8.65 -11.43 10.34
C GLU A 42 8.56 -12.78 9.64
N VAL A 43 7.65 -12.90 8.67
CA VAL A 43 7.46 -14.13 7.90
C VAL A 43 8.72 -14.49 7.13
N ALA A 44 9.35 -13.52 6.46
CA ALA A 44 10.58 -13.75 5.71
C ALA A 44 11.71 -14.25 6.61
N ARG A 45 11.91 -13.61 7.77
CA ARG A 45 12.92 -14.02 8.76
C ARG A 45 12.64 -15.41 9.33
N GLY A 46 11.39 -15.68 9.71
CA GLY A 46 10.97 -16.98 10.26
C GLY A 46 11.16 -18.16 9.30
N HIS A 47 11.15 -17.90 7.99
CA HIS A 47 11.32 -18.94 6.96
C HIS A 47 12.72 -18.98 6.33
N GLY A 48 13.62 -18.08 6.75
CA GLY A 48 14.95 -17.93 6.16
C GLY A 48 14.90 -17.41 4.72
N ALA A 49 13.87 -16.64 4.37
CA ALA A 49 13.75 -16.00 3.07
C ALA A 49 14.70 -14.80 2.98
N GLN A 50 15.50 -14.77 1.92
CA GLN A 50 16.54 -13.76 1.71
C GLN A 50 16.01 -12.51 1.02
N ARG A 51 14.81 -12.59 0.41
CA ARG A 51 14.23 -11.52 -0.38
C ARG A 51 12.71 -11.48 -0.24
N ILE A 52 12.17 -10.26 -0.27
CA ILE A 52 10.74 -9.98 -0.40
C ILE A 52 10.54 -9.28 -1.74
N MET A 53 9.61 -9.77 -2.55
CA MET A 53 9.17 -9.14 -3.79
C MET A 53 7.71 -8.68 -3.61
N ALA A 54 7.48 -7.38 -3.73
CA ALA A 54 6.17 -6.77 -3.57
C ALA A 54 5.75 -6.00 -4.82
N PHE A 55 4.49 -6.16 -5.24
CA PHE A 55 3.90 -5.39 -6.33
C PHE A 55 2.64 -4.68 -5.82
N THR A 56 2.54 -3.35 -6.01
CA THR A 56 1.41 -2.55 -5.50
C THR A 56 0.34 -2.25 -6.57
N GLY A 57 0.53 -2.68 -7.83
CA GLY A 57 -0.44 -2.51 -8.91
C GLY A 57 -0.63 -1.09 -9.45
N VAL A 58 -0.27 -0.06 -8.69
CA VAL A 58 -0.44 1.35 -9.05
C VAL A 58 0.87 2.14 -8.92
N PRO A 59 1.22 2.99 -9.89
CA PRO A 59 2.32 3.92 -9.72
C PRO A 59 2.00 4.90 -8.57
N VAL A 60 2.99 5.16 -7.70
CA VAL A 60 2.88 6.07 -6.53
C VAL A 60 2.62 7.53 -6.94
N THR A 61 2.54 7.81 -8.24
CA THR A 61 2.37 9.14 -8.83
C THR A 61 0.91 9.59 -9.02
N SER A 62 -0.10 8.76 -8.75
CA SER A 62 -1.51 9.11 -9.02
C SER A 62 -2.23 9.94 -7.92
N LEU A 63 -1.58 10.23 -6.79
CA LEU A 63 -2.18 10.99 -5.68
C LEU A 63 -2.09 12.52 -5.84
N ALA A 64 -1.40 13.03 -6.86
CA ALA A 64 -1.24 14.45 -7.11
C ALA A 64 -2.07 14.91 -8.33
N SER A 65 -3.40 14.88 -8.26
CA SER A 65 -4.29 15.72 -9.10
C SER A 65 -5.81 15.49 -8.95
N ALA A 66 -6.29 14.66 -8.03
CA ALA A 66 -7.74 14.52 -7.78
C ALA A 66 -8.32 15.66 -6.92
N GLY A 67 -7.92 16.90 -7.23
CA GLY A 67 -8.32 18.13 -6.56
C GLY A 67 -8.49 19.26 -7.57
N ARG A 68 -9.25 19.03 -8.64
CA ARG A 68 -9.88 20.09 -9.43
C ARG A 68 -11.26 19.64 -9.88
N ASP A 69 -12.17 20.61 -9.86
CA ASP A 69 -13.57 20.59 -10.26
C ASP A 69 -14.53 20.02 -9.22
N GLN A 70 -15.12 20.91 -8.39
CA GLN A 70 -16.57 21.11 -8.19
C GLN A 70 -16.86 22.40 -7.38
N LYS A 71 -16.95 23.56 -8.06
CA LYS A 71 -17.76 24.76 -7.71
C LYS A 71 -17.37 25.91 -8.66
N GLY A 72 -18.23 26.48 -9.48
CA GLY A 72 -19.65 26.25 -9.70
C GLY A 72 -20.09 26.89 -11.03
N ALA A 73 -21.04 26.23 -11.68
CA ALA A 73 -21.98 26.89 -12.55
C ALA A 73 -23.19 27.29 -11.70
N SER A 74 -23.46 28.59 -11.53
CA SER A 74 -24.81 29.16 -11.53
C SER A 74 -24.73 30.69 -11.34
N GLN A 75 -25.42 31.38 -12.24
CA GLN A 75 -25.72 32.82 -12.36
C GLN A 75 -24.69 33.68 -13.08
#